data_AF-A0A2W0BMA9-F1
#
_entry.id   AF-A0A2W0BMA9-F1
#
_cell.length_a   1.000
_cell.length_b   1.000
_cell.length_c   1.000
_cell.angle_alpha   90.00
_cell.angle_beta   90.00
_cell.angle_gamma   90.00
#
_symmetry.space_group_name_H-M   'P 1'
#
loop_
_entity.id
_entity.type
_entity.pdbx_description
1 polymer ?
#
loop_
_entity_poly.entity_id
_entity_poly.type
_entity_poly.pdbx_seq_one_letter_code
_entity_poly.pdbx_strand_id
1 'polypeptide(L)' 'GSSSWIRENESKLFQWQEGFAAFSVSQSNLEKVKEYIRDQEIHHRRMSLAEEWNALLEKHGITLNRAA' A
#
# COMPACT_ATOMS: atom_id res chain seq x y z
N GLY A 1 -17.21 -10.63 -6.60
CA GLY A 1 -16.33 -9.55 -6.12
C GLY A 1 -14.88 -10.00 -6.21
N SER A 2 -13.92 -9.07 -6.27
CA SER A 2 -12.49 -9.38 -6.43
C SER A 2 -11.98 -10.39 -5.39
N SER A 3 -12.42 -10.30 -4.13
CA SER A 3 -12.06 -11.25 -3.07
C SER A 3 -12.51 -12.69 -3.36
N SER A 4 -13.74 -12.87 -3.88
CA SER A 4 -14.22 -14.21 -4.26
C SER A 4 -13.43 -14.76 -5.44
N TRP A 5 -13.18 -13.93 -6.46
CA TRP A 5 -12.44 -14.34 -7.64
C TRP A 5 -11.02 -14.81 -7.30
N ILE A 6 -10.28 -14.07 -6.46
CA ILE A 6 -8.92 -14.49 -6.04
C ILE A 6 -8.96 -15.79 -5.22
N ARG A 7 -9.96 -15.96 -4.35
CA ARG A 7 -10.09 -17.21 -3.57
C ARG A 7 -10.37 -18.43 -4.42
N GLU A 8 -11.11 -18.25 -5.50
CA GLU A 8 -11.48 -19.32 -6.43
C GLU A 8 -10.34 -19.69 -7.39
N ASN A 9 -9.56 -18.72 -7.84
CA ASN A 9 -8.59 -18.91 -8.93
C ASN A 9 -7.14 -18.99 -8.48
N GLU A 10 -6.77 -18.34 -7.37
CA GLU A 10 -5.36 -18.19 -6.96
C GLU A 10 -5.10 -18.79 -5.58
N SER A 11 -5.83 -18.37 -4.55
CA SER A 11 -5.57 -18.78 -3.17
C SER A 11 -6.81 -18.76 -2.28
N LYS A 12 -7.25 -19.94 -1.85
CA LYS A 12 -8.41 -20.10 -0.95
C LYS A 12 -8.27 -19.36 0.39
N LEU A 13 -7.05 -19.07 0.83
CA LEU A 13 -6.74 -18.37 2.07
C LEU A 13 -6.70 -16.85 1.90
N PHE A 14 -6.89 -16.34 0.67
CA PHE A 14 -6.81 -14.91 0.41
C PHE A 14 -7.91 -14.13 1.16
N GLN A 15 -7.48 -13.08 1.84
CA GLN A 15 -8.32 -12.05 2.41
C GLN A 15 -7.60 -10.71 2.25
N TRP A 16 -8.37 -9.64 2.00
CA TRP A 16 -7.83 -8.29 2.11
C TRP A 16 -7.47 -8.02 3.57
N GLN A 17 -6.45 -7.19 3.76
CA GLN A 17 -6.21 -6.53 5.05
C GLN A 17 -7.46 -5.73 5.47
N GLU A 18 -7.68 -5.64 6.79
CA GLU A 18 -8.83 -4.96 7.39
C GLU A 18 -8.88 -3.46 7.03
N GLY A 19 -7.73 -2.84 6.84
CA GLY A 19 -7.59 -1.43 6.47
C GLY A 19 -6.93 -1.23 5.12
N PHE A 20 -7.16 -0.07 4.52
CA PHE A 20 -6.47 0.37 3.31
C PHE A 20 -6.19 1.86 3.38
N ALA A 21 -5.29 2.32 2.50
CA ALA A 21 -4.98 3.72 2.32
C ALA A 21 -5.21 4.09 0.86
N ALA A 22 -5.66 5.32 0.62
CA ALA A 22 -5.81 5.88 -0.70
C ALA A 22 -5.19 7.27 -0.73
N PHE A 23 -4.26 7.49 -1.66
CA PHE A 23 -3.58 8.76 -1.86
C PHE A 23 -3.84 9.25 -3.27
N SER A 24 -4.37 10.46 -3.40
CA SER A 24 -4.46 11.14 -4.69
C SER A 24 -3.09 11.70 -5.08
N VAL A 25 -2.72 11.53 -6.34
CA VAL A 25 -1.46 12.05 -6.89
C VAL A 25 -1.74 12.91 -8.13
N SER A 26 -0.94 13.95 -8.34
CA SER A 26 -1.00 14.73 -9.57
C SER A 26 -0.63 13.87 -10.77
N GLN A 27 -1.26 14.11 -11.92
CA GLN A 27 -0.98 13.39 -13.17
C GLN A 27 0.51 13.42 -13.56
N SER A 28 1.20 14.52 -13.26
CA SER A 28 2.64 14.67 -13.51
C SER A 28 3.51 13.67 -12.73
N ASN A 29 2.99 13.05 -11.67
CA ASN A 29 3.69 12.03 -10.89
C ASN A 29 3.39 10.60 -11.34
N LEU A 30 2.56 10.39 -12.37
CA LEU A 30 2.09 9.07 -12.77
C LEU A 30 3.24 8.07 -12.99
N GLU A 31 4.26 8.44 -13.78
CA GLU A 31 5.35 7.53 -14.09
C GLU A 31 6.20 7.19 -12.86
N LYS A 32 6.47 8.18 -11.99
CA LYS A 32 7.17 7.94 -10.72
C LYS A 32 6.41 6.98 -9.81
N VAL A 33 5.07 7.09 -9.75
CA VAL A 33 4.23 6.20 -8.95
C VAL A 33 4.19 4.80 -9.54
N LYS A 34 4.16 4.65 -10.86
CA LYS A 34 4.24 3.34 -11.52
C LYS A 34 5.57 2.65 -11.23
N GLU A 35 6.69 3.36 -11.38
CA GLU A 35 8.02 2.84 -11.06
C GLU A 35 8.12 2.43 -9.60
N TYR A 36 7.63 3.28 -8.70
CA TYR A 36 7.53 2.99 -7.27
C TYR A 36 6.78 1.68 -7.00
N ILE A 37 5.57 1.49 -7.56
CA ILE A 37 4.77 0.27 -7.36
C ILE A 37 5.48 -0.96 -7.93
N ARG A 38 6.07 -0.84 -9.13
CA ARG A 38 6.76 -1.96 -9.78
C ARG A 38 7.95 -2.46 -8.97
N ASP A 39 8.69 -1.54 -8.36
CA ASP A 39 9.97 -1.85 -7.70
C ASP A 39 9.81 -2.05 -6.17
N GLN A 40 8.57 -2.12 -5.66
CA GLN A 40 8.22 -2.29 -4.24
C GLN A 40 8.89 -3.50 -3.57
N GLU A 41 8.99 -4.65 -4.25
CA GLU A 41 9.66 -5.81 -3.68
C GLU A 41 11.14 -5.53 -3.39
N ILE A 42 11.81 -4.81 -4.29
CA ILE A 42 13.23 -4.43 -4.13
C ILE A 42 13.36 -3.36 -3.05
N HIS A 43 12.46 -2.36 -3.05
CA HIS A 43 12.41 -1.31 -2.02
C HIS A 43 12.28 -1.92 -0.61
N HIS A 44 11.39 -2.89 -0.45
CA HIS A 44 11.12 -3.53 0.83
C HIS A 44 12.20 -4.47 1.35
N ARG A 45 13.25 -4.73 0.56
CA ARG A 45 14.48 -5.36 1.07
C ARG A 45 15.30 -4.43 1.95
N ARG A 46 15.05 -3.11 1.89
CA ARG A 46 15.81 -2.07 2.61
C ARG A 46 14.96 -1.24 3.56
N MET A 47 13.65 -1.22 3.38
CA MET A 47 12.70 -0.45 4.20
C MET A 47 11.47 -1.31 4.49
N SER A 48 11.16 -1.53 5.75
CA SER A 48 9.95 -2.28 6.12
C SER A 48 8.69 -1.51 5.76
N LEU A 49 7.58 -2.23 5.56
CA LEU A 49 6.27 -1.62 5.33
C LEU A 49 5.88 -0.66 6.46
N ALA A 50 6.23 -0.97 7.71
CA ALA A 50 5.90 -0.12 8.86
C ALA A 50 6.67 1.21 8.84
N GLU A 51 7.96 1.18 8.47
CA GLU A 51 8.77 2.40 8.30
C GLU A 51 8.23 3.24 7.15
N GLU A 52 7.93 2.61 6.02
CA GLU A 52 7.41 3.31 4.83
C GLU A 52 6.04 3.93 5.11
N TRP A 53 5.17 3.20 5.79
CA TRP A 53 3.87 3.69 6.21
C TRP A 53 3.98 4.95 7.07
N ASN A 54 4.86 4.93 8.08
CA ASN A 54 5.09 6.10 8.93
C ASN A 54 5.66 7.28 8.13
N ALA A 55 6.61 7.03 7.22
CA ALA A 55 7.19 8.06 6.37
C ALA A 55 6.15 8.69 5.42
N LEU A 56 5.22 7.89 4.88
CA LEU A 56 4.11 8.39 4.06
C LEU A 56 3.17 9.27 4.88
N LEU A 57 2.81 8.85 6.09
CA LEU A 57 1.95 9.64 6.98
C LEU A 57 2.59 10.97 7.35
N GLU A 58 3.87 10.95 7.75
CA GLU A 58 4.63 12.16 8.07
C GLU A 58 4.70 13.12 6.87
N LYS A 59 5.07 12.60 5.70
CA LYS A 59 5.14 13.37 4.44
C LYS A 59 3.82 14.06 4.10
N HIS A 60 2.69 13.44 4.45
CA HIS A 60 1.35 13.96 4.19
C HIS A 60 0.72 14.69 5.40
N GLY A 61 1.45 14.84 6.51
CA GLY A 61 0.97 15.53 7.71
C GLY A 61 -0.21 14.82 8.39
N ILE A 62 -0.32 13.49 8.24
CA ILE A 62 -1.40 12.69 8.79
C ILE A 62 -0.96 12.09 10.13
N THR A 63 -1.65 12.46 11.21
CA THR A 63 -1.47 11.80 12.52
C THR A 63 -2.51 10.69 12.66
N LEU A 64 -2.06 9.44 12.75
CA LEU A 64 -2.95 8.33 13.10
C LEU A 64 -3.27 8.39 14.59
N ASN A 65 -4.52 8.70 14.92
CA ASN A 65 -5.04 8.46 16.25
C ASN A 65 -5.41 6.97 16.35
N ARG A 66 -4.49 6.15 16.86
CA ARG A 66 -4.81 4.77 17.25
C ARG A 66 -5.57 4.83 18.58
N ALA A 67 -6.90 4.75 18.55
CA ALA A 67 -7.63 4.37 19.74
C ALA A 67 -7.22 2.92 20.08
N ALA A 68 -6.70 2.73 21.31
CA ALA A 68 -6.34 1.43 21.85
C ALA A 68 -7.57 0.55 22.07
#